data_AF-A0A2B4T295-F1
#
_entry.id   AF-A0A2B4T295-F1
#
_cell.length_a   1.000
_cell.length_b   1.000
_cell.length_c   1.000
_cell.angle_alpha   90.00
_cell.angle_beta   90.00
_cell.angle_gamma   90.00
#
_symmetry.space_group_name_H-M   'P 1'
#
loop_
_entity.id
_entity.type
_entity.pdbx_description
1 polymer ?
#
loop_
_entity_poly.entity_id
_entity_poly.type
_entity_poly.pdbx_seq_one_letter_code
_entity_poly.pdbx_strand_id
1 'polypeptide(L)'
;MGDLLKELPSFNQRNFSKYCTDSSSKPTNRRPVVYLPTKEDGAAEQVIVTDKANILLRYLHQQWEVKNTQSGKKRDVDSADLPETTELNPSRKAKRLNYDEEYSPPD
;
A
#
# COMPACT_ATOMS: atom_id res chain seq x y z
N MET A 1 29.92 -20.80 -3.71
CA MET A 1 28.88 -20.04 -4.43
C MET A 1 27.75 -20.92 -4.99
N GLY A 2 27.97 -22.21 -5.26
CA GLY A 2 26.96 -23.10 -5.84
C GLY A 2 25.81 -23.54 -4.92
N ASP A 3 25.97 -23.49 -3.59
CA ASP A 3 24.90 -23.90 -2.66
C ASP A 3 23.73 -22.91 -2.60
N LEU A 4 23.97 -21.64 -2.91
CA LEU A 4 22.93 -20.61 -2.93
C LEU A 4 21.90 -20.82 -4.06
N LEU A 5 22.26 -21.56 -5.11
CA LEU A 5 21.45 -21.72 -6.32
C LEU A 5 20.67 -23.04 -6.39
N LYS A 6 20.76 -23.89 -5.35
CA LYS A 6 20.16 -25.23 -5.35
C LYS A 6 18.67 -25.24 -5.01
N GLU A 7 18.19 -24.21 -4.31
CA GLU A 7 16.83 -24.17 -3.75
C GLU A 7 16.02 -23.00 -4.31
N LEU A 8 15.96 -22.90 -5.64
CA LEU A 8 15.08 -21.92 -6.28
C LEU A 8 13.60 -22.34 -6.15
N PRO A 9 12.66 -21.41 -5.93
CA PRO A 9 11.25 -21.72 -5.83
C PRO A 9 10.72 -22.49 -7.04
N SER A 10 9.99 -23.57 -6.78
CA SER A 10 9.33 -24.38 -7.80
C SER A 10 7.87 -24.58 -7.43
N PHE A 11 6.97 -23.88 -8.13
CA PHE A 11 5.53 -24.06 -7.95
C PHE A 11 5.06 -25.43 -8.47
N ASN A 12 5.72 -25.96 -9.52
CA ASN A 12 5.44 -27.28 -10.09
C ASN A 12 6.67 -27.77 -10.87
N GLN A 13 7.26 -28.88 -10.40
CA GLN A 13 8.45 -29.49 -11.00
C GLN A 13 8.25 -29.90 -12.48
N ARG A 14 7.01 -30.08 -12.93
CA ARG A 14 6.68 -30.47 -14.31
C ARG A 14 6.64 -29.30 -15.30
N ASN A 15 6.60 -28.05 -14.85
CA ASN A 15 6.38 -26.89 -15.72
C ASN A 15 7.42 -26.76 -16.85
N PHE A 16 8.67 -27.15 -16.58
CA PHE A 16 9.78 -27.03 -17.54
C PHE A 16 10.48 -28.36 -17.83
N SER A 17 10.05 -29.48 -17.23
CA SER A 17 10.74 -30.77 -17.37
C SER A 17 10.68 -31.38 -18.77
N LYS A 18 9.73 -30.92 -19.61
CA LYS A 18 9.55 -31.35 -21.01
C LYS A 18 9.99 -30.30 -22.03
N TYR A 19 10.49 -29.15 -21.58
CA TYR A 19 10.96 -28.12 -22.49
C TYR A 19 12.26 -28.60 -23.16
N CYS A 20 12.24 -28.74 -24.49
CA CYS A 20 13.37 -29.22 -25.28
C CYS A 20 13.65 -28.22 -26.41
N THR A 21 14.89 -27.73 -26.49
CA THR A 21 15.35 -26.80 -27.52
C THR A 21 15.77 -27.51 -28.82
N ASP A 22 15.99 -28.82 -28.78
CA ASP A 22 16.57 -29.62 -29.88
C ASP A 22 15.54 -30.19 -30.85
N SER A 23 14.24 -30.01 -30.56
CA SER A 23 13.23 -30.20 -31.59
C SER A 23 13.45 -29.12 -32.65
N SER A 24 13.79 -29.52 -33.86
CA SER A 24 13.93 -28.66 -35.06
C SER A 24 12.70 -27.81 -35.38
N SER A 25 11.64 -27.90 -34.56
CA SER A 25 10.63 -26.87 -34.38
C SER A 25 11.26 -25.57 -33.89
N LYS A 26 11.70 -24.73 -34.84
CA LYS A 26 11.88 -23.27 -34.65
C LYS A 26 10.81 -22.80 -33.65
N PRO A 27 11.16 -22.16 -32.51
CA PRO A 27 10.19 -21.71 -31.53
C PRO A 27 9.20 -20.88 -32.32
N THR A 28 8.03 -21.47 -32.44
CA THR A 28 7.12 -21.12 -33.51
C THR A 28 6.78 -19.66 -33.28
N ASN A 29 6.94 -18.81 -34.29
CA ASN A 29 6.38 -17.46 -34.34
C ASN A 29 4.84 -17.51 -34.31
N ARG A 30 4.24 -18.39 -33.49
CA ARG A 30 2.83 -18.41 -33.15
C ARG A 30 2.66 -17.20 -32.27
N ARG A 31 2.33 -16.08 -32.91
CA ARG A 31 1.77 -14.92 -32.22
C ARG A 31 0.71 -15.47 -31.25
N PRO A 32 0.76 -15.12 -29.95
CA PRO A 32 -0.28 -15.50 -29.02
C PRO A 32 -1.65 -15.20 -29.62
N VAL A 33 -2.59 -16.13 -29.47
CA VAL A 33 -3.94 -15.95 -30.01
C VAL A 33 -4.57 -14.75 -29.29
N VAL A 34 -5.23 -13.88 -30.05
CA VAL A 34 -5.94 -12.73 -29.50
C VAL A 34 -7.30 -13.19 -28.95
N TYR A 35 -7.65 -12.75 -27.74
CA TYR A 35 -8.99 -12.98 -27.19
C TYR A 35 -10.01 -12.09 -27.92
N LEU A 36 -11.05 -12.69 -28.49
CA LEU A 36 -12.20 -11.99 -29.05
C LEU A 36 -13.40 -12.20 -28.12
N PRO A 37 -13.77 -11.21 -27.29
CA PRO A 37 -14.97 -11.29 -26.46
C PRO A 37 -16.21 -11.46 -27.34
N THR A 38 -16.99 -12.52 -27.12
CA THR A 38 -18.24 -12.81 -27.87
C THR A 38 -19.50 -12.55 -27.06
N LYS A 39 -19.33 -12.26 -25.76
CA LYS A 39 -20.39 -11.91 -24.83
C LYS A 39 -20.00 -10.57 -24.20
N GLU A 40 -21.01 -9.78 -23.89
CA GLU A 40 -20.82 -8.66 -22.97
C GLU A 40 -20.61 -9.27 -21.58
N ASP A 41 -19.36 -9.32 -21.14
CA ASP A 41 -19.05 -9.60 -19.74
C ASP A 41 -19.84 -8.56 -18.92
N GLY A 42 -20.76 -9.03 -18.07
CA GLY A 42 -21.73 -8.19 -17.37
C GLY A 42 -21.06 -7.02 -16.67
N ALA A 43 -21.79 -5.90 -16.55
CA ALA A 43 -21.28 -4.64 -15.99
C ALA A 43 -20.41 -4.89 -14.75
N ALA A 44 -19.21 -4.29 -14.74
CA ALA A 44 -18.28 -4.44 -13.64
C ALA A 44 -19.00 -4.08 -12.32
N GLU A 45 -18.86 -4.94 -11.31
CA GLU A 45 -19.50 -4.75 -9.99
C GLU A 45 -19.15 -3.39 -9.36
N GLN A 46 -17.94 -2.90 -9.66
CA GLN A 46 -17.44 -1.63 -9.15
C GLN A 46 -16.89 -0.77 -10.30
N VAL A 47 -17.09 0.54 -10.18
CA VAL A 47 -16.62 1.54 -11.16
C VAL A 47 -15.56 2.41 -10.51
N ILE A 48 -14.41 2.56 -11.18
CA ILE A 48 -13.37 3.49 -10.76
C ILE A 48 -13.82 4.91 -11.10
N VAL A 49 -14.00 5.75 -10.08
CA VAL A 49 -14.43 7.15 -10.22
C VAL A 49 -13.30 8.07 -9.78
N THR A 50 -13.10 9.16 -10.50
CA THR A 50 -12.19 10.24 -10.09
C THR A 50 -12.95 11.28 -9.28
N ASP A 51 -12.35 11.76 -8.19
CA ASP A 51 -12.87 12.91 -7.46
C ASP A 51 -12.92 14.14 -8.38
N LYS A 52 -14.10 14.76 -8.47
CA LYS A 52 -14.34 15.95 -9.30
C LYS A 52 -13.85 17.24 -8.65
N ALA A 53 -13.50 17.20 -7.36
CA ALA A 53 -13.07 18.39 -6.64
C ALA A 53 -11.74 18.92 -7.19
N ASN A 54 -11.69 20.24 -7.39
CA ASN A 54 -10.43 20.92 -7.70
C ASN A 54 -9.44 20.73 -6.54
N ILE A 55 -8.21 20.35 -6.86
CA ILE A 55 -7.20 20.00 -5.86
C ILE A 55 -6.88 21.16 -4.90
N LEU A 56 -6.93 22.41 -5.37
CA LEU A 56 -6.67 23.59 -4.55
C LEU A 56 -7.83 23.83 -3.57
N LEU A 57 -9.07 23.75 -4.05
CA LEU A 57 -10.26 23.93 -3.21
C LEU A 57 -10.35 22.85 -2.13
N ARG A 58 -10.08 21.59 -2.49
CA ARG A 58 -10.02 20.47 -1.53
C ARG A 58 -8.98 20.73 -0.45
N TYR A 59 -7.80 21.21 -0.83
CA TYR A 59 -6.74 21.57 0.12
C TYR A 59 -7.16 22.71 1.06
N LEU A 60 -7.72 23.79 0.51
CA LEU A 60 -8.15 24.95 1.31
C LEU A 60 -9.26 24.59 2.29
N HIS A 61 -10.25 23.80 1.85
CA HIS A 61 -11.32 23.29 2.73
C HIS A 61 -10.75 22.43 3.86
N GLN A 62 -9.85 21.50 3.55
CA GLN A 62 -9.21 20.67 4.56
C GLN A 62 -8.42 21.50 5.60
N GLN A 63 -7.65 22.49 5.15
CA GLN A 63 -6.92 23.41 6.04
C GLN A 63 -7.89 24.20 6.92
N TRP A 64 -9.00 24.66 6.35
CA TRP A 64 -10.02 25.40 7.10
C TRP A 64 -10.73 24.52 8.14
N GLU A 65 -11.12 23.30 7.78
CA GLU A 65 -11.76 22.33 8.68
C GLU A 65 -10.84 21.96 9.84
N VAL A 66 -9.56 21.68 9.56
CA VAL A 66 -8.54 21.39 10.58
C VAL A 66 -8.42 22.59 11.53
N LYS A 67 -8.29 23.80 11.01
CA LYS A 67 -8.22 25.02 11.83
C LYS A 67 -9.47 25.21 12.67
N ASN A 68 -10.66 24.99 12.12
CA ASN A 68 -11.92 25.17 12.84
C ASN A 68 -12.14 24.10 13.93
N THR A 69 -11.66 22.87 13.69
CA THR A 69 -11.69 21.76 14.66
C THR A 69 -10.65 21.94 15.76
N GLN A 70 -9.49 22.53 15.44
CA GLN A 70 -8.43 22.87 16.38
C GLN A 70 -8.72 24.16 17.16
N SER A 71 -9.40 25.15 16.56
CA SER A 71 -9.71 26.43 17.18
C SER A 71 -10.88 26.39 18.17
N GLY A 72 -11.29 25.21 18.64
CA GLY A 72 -12.19 25.07 19.79
C GLY A 72 -13.60 25.65 19.66
N LYS A 73 -13.99 26.28 18.55
CA LYS A 73 -15.31 26.95 18.41
C LYS A 73 -16.52 25.99 18.45
N LYS A 74 -16.30 24.68 18.51
CA LYS A 74 -17.32 23.66 18.81
C LYS A 74 -17.00 22.80 20.04
N ARG A 75 -15.99 23.16 20.82
CA ARG A 75 -15.57 22.46 22.04
C ARG A 75 -15.45 23.46 23.19
N ASP A 76 -16.54 24.15 23.49
CA ASP A 76 -16.72 24.89 24.73
C ASP A 76 -18.10 24.57 25.31
N VAL A 77 -18.17 23.40 25.93
CA VAL A 77 -18.96 23.14 27.15
C VAL A 77 -18.10 22.16 27.94
N ASP A 78 -17.68 22.53 29.16
CA ASP A 78 -16.78 21.79 30.07
C ASP A 78 -15.27 21.78 29.78
N SER A 79 -14.60 22.88 30.11
CA SER A 79 -13.35 22.83 30.89
C SER A 79 -13.00 24.24 31.37
N ALA A 80 -13.59 24.61 32.51
CA ALA A 80 -13.08 25.70 33.33
C ALA A 80 -11.71 25.29 33.90
N ASP A 81 -10.81 26.28 33.95
CA ASP A 81 -9.57 26.35 34.71
C ASP A 81 -8.43 25.38 34.33
N LEU A 82 -7.42 25.89 33.60
CA LEU A 82 -6.00 25.69 33.93
C LEU A 82 -5.13 26.70 33.14
N PRO A 83 -4.12 27.35 33.76
CA PRO A 83 -3.37 28.41 33.10
C PRO A 83 -2.34 27.86 32.10
N GLU A 84 -2.39 28.49 30.93
CA GLU A 84 -1.36 28.66 29.92
C GLU A 84 0.07 28.33 30.37
N THR A 85 0.63 27.22 29.88
CA THR A 85 2.08 27.11 29.73
C THR A 85 2.45 26.43 28.40
N THR A 86 3.15 27.23 27.59
CA THR A 86 4.33 26.85 26.80
C THR A 86 4.18 26.02 25.51
N GLU A 87 4.55 26.72 24.43
CA GLU A 87 5.43 26.26 23.34
C GLU A 87 4.82 25.43 22.19
N LEU A 88 4.50 26.17 21.14
CA LEU A 88 4.85 25.91 19.74
C LEU A 88 5.88 24.78 19.53
N ASN A 89 5.50 23.66 18.89
CA ASN A 89 6.43 22.90 18.03
C ASN A 89 5.73 21.86 17.12
N PRO A 90 5.69 22.05 15.80
CA PRO A 90 5.36 21.01 14.84
C PRO A 90 6.64 20.35 14.32
N SER A 91 7.22 19.43 15.10
CA SER A 91 8.20 18.46 14.59
C SER A 91 8.50 17.41 15.65
N ARG A 92 7.83 16.26 15.56
CA ARG A 92 8.30 15.04 16.23
C ARG A 92 8.83 14.10 15.16
N LYS A 93 10.15 14.14 14.94
CA LYS A 93 10.89 13.01 14.36
C LYS A 93 10.69 11.82 15.31
N ALA A 94 10.23 10.68 14.81
CA ALA A 94 10.12 9.47 15.59
C ALA A 94 11.53 9.00 16.03
N LYS A 95 11.72 8.75 17.32
CA LYS A 95 12.94 8.10 17.85
C LYS A 95 12.80 6.60 17.58
N ARG A 96 13.71 6.02 16.78
CA ARG A 96 13.89 4.56 16.70
C ARG A 96 14.37 4.08 18.06
N LEU A 97 13.57 3.29 18.76
CA LEU A 97 14.04 2.50 19.90
C LEU A 97 14.50 1.14 19.36
N ASN A 98 15.81 1.00 19.19
CA ASN A 98 16.46 -0.29 19.33
C ASN A 98 16.99 -0.32 20.77
N TYR A 99 16.48 -1.21 21.60
CA TYR A 99 17.27 -1.80 22.67
C TYR A 99 16.68 -3.18 22.97
N ASP A 100 17.51 -4.17 22.71
CA ASP A 100 17.32 -5.57 23.07
C ASP A 100 17.08 -5.68 24.57
N GLU A 101 15.94 -6.25 24.96
CA GLU A 101 15.73 -6.70 26.33
C GLU A 101 15.59 -8.22 26.30
N GLU A 102 16.58 -8.85 26.91
CA GLU A 102 16.85 -10.27 27.02
C GLU A 102 15.64 -11.00 27.64
N TYR A 103 14.91 -11.74 26.81
CA TYR A 103 13.82 -12.61 27.26
C TYR A 103 14.43 -13.86 27.90
N SER A 104 14.28 -14.00 29.21
CA SER A 104 14.52 -15.27 29.91
C SER A 104 13.17 -15.86 30.35
N PRO A 105 12.79 -17.07 29.88
CA PRO A 105 11.54 -17.71 30.28
C PRO A 105 11.67 -18.33 31.69
N PRO A 106 10.57 -18.42 32.46
CA PRO A 106 10.56 -19.08 33.77
C PRO A 106 10.56 -20.60 33.66
N ASP A 107 11.23 -21.26 34.61
CA ASP A 107 11.27 -22.73 34.83
C ASP A 107 9.90 -23.35 35.14
#